data_AF-A0A519ELT8-F1
#
_entry.id   AF-A0A519ELT8-F1
#
_cell.length_a   1.000
_cell.length_b   1.000
_cell.length_c   1.000
_cell.angle_alpha   90.00
_cell.angle_beta   90.00
_cell.angle_gamma   90.00
#
_symmetry.space_group_name_H-M   'P 1'
#
loop_
_entity.id
_entity.type
_entity.pdbx_description
1 polymer ?
#
loop_
_entity_poly.entity_id
_entity_poly.type
_entity_poly.pdbx_seq_one_letter_code
_entity_poly.pdbx_strand_id
1 'polypeptide(L)'
;MATPLNLPVGGEKREPEVAVVPLDQIQLEDVGAGAANVDAWLQDISGGVVSLERIKSAAGFLPVVGNIMALVDALNDIVRLATSEKRDPLDWVSLGINLIGVLPTPPTMAAARMSLRPTLFLVRQEMRQAGKLVLGDSLIEVLIGHLNADIVGTLDDFVTQAQGKLPGILDAAGKLGEGVLNEIAKGLESVINGDLDAEGNLLEAVELISEGRQQWDYDPKGAISNIFIAVADVYIAAGQHIVNGTVEHLVPEVLKDPVRRQAKALRAMGSELRTQINGLADPGVQNSIGALLQTLAGAVVSWRARNGHGQSFNIKPGMVNQAKRRAGEGKLEVVQHERPAKGRPNEQKNCACASTIKSISFAMGSESVSHTDFSLPGPFPIEWTRT
;
A
#
# COMPACT_ATOMS: atom_id res chain seq x y z
N MET A 1 -2.97 -29.59 -4.94
CA MET A 1 -1.59 -29.23 -5.32
C MET A 1 -1.66 -27.94 -6.11
N ALA A 2 -1.31 -26.81 -5.49
CA ALA A 2 -1.29 -25.52 -6.16
C ALA A 2 -0.04 -25.45 -7.04
N THR A 3 -0.24 -25.15 -8.32
CA THR A 3 0.84 -24.92 -9.28
C THR A 3 1.65 -23.70 -8.83
N PRO A 4 2.99 -23.78 -8.74
CA PRO A 4 3.79 -22.61 -8.43
C PRO A 4 3.60 -21.56 -9.53
N LEU A 5 3.39 -20.31 -9.12
CA LEU A 5 3.41 -19.14 -10.02
C LEU A 5 4.73 -19.17 -10.78
N ASN A 6 4.66 -19.33 -12.11
CA ASN A 6 5.83 -19.23 -12.98
C ASN A 6 6.48 -17.85 -12.75
N LEU A 7 7.64 -17.85 -12.08
CA LEU A 7 8.52 -16.69 -12.06
C LEU A 7 9.00 -16.44 -13.50
N PRO A 8 8.98 -15.19 -13.98
CA PRO A 8 9.49 -14.88 -15.31
C PRO A 8 10.98 -15.25 -15.39
N VAL A 9 11.29 -16.17 -16.29
CA VAL A 9 12.65 -16.61 -16.58
C VAL A 9 13.38 -15.48 -17.30
N GLY A 10 14.43 -14.92 -16.67
CA GLY A 10 15.51 -14.22 -17.38
C GLY A 10 15.46 -12.70 -17.49
N GLY A 11 14.78 -11.98 -16.59
CA GLY A 11 14.97 -10.53 -16.43
C GLY A 11 15.76 -10.21 -15.15
N GLU A 12 16.58 -9.16 -15.15
CA GLU A 12 17.00 -8.53 -13.88
C GLU A 12 15.77 -8.34 -13.00
N LYS A 13 15.87 -8.66 -11.70
CA LYS A 13 14.77 -8.44 -10.74
C LYS A 13 14.40 -6.95 -10.79
N ARG A 14 13.32 -6.63 -11.50
CA ARG A 14 12.77 -5.28 -11.53
C ARG A 14 12.23 -4.97 -10.15
N GLU A 15 12.58 -3.79 -9.63
CA GLU A 15 11.98 -3.32 -8.39
C GLU A 15 10.44 -3.32 -8.51
N PRO A 16 9.72 -3.68 -7.42
CA PRO A 16 8.27 -3.70 -7.40
C PRO A 16 7.66 -2.43 -7.98
N GLU A 17 6.68 -2.60 -8.86
CA GLU A 17 5.91 -1.49 -9.42
C GLU A 17 4.80 -1.13 -8.43
N VAL A 18 4.61 0.16 -8.19
CA VAL A 18 3.59 0.69 -7.31
C VAL A 18 2.59 1.44 -8.16
N ALA A 19 1.30 1.14 -7.99
CA ALA A 19 0.22 1.80 -8.71
C ALA A 19 -0.46 2.83 -7.80
N VAL A 20 -0.72 4.02 -8.35
CA VAL A 20 -1.57 5.02 -7.71
C VAL A 20 -2.88 5.07 -8.49
N VAL A 21 -3.96 4.66 -7.84
CA VAL A 21 -5.26 4.42 -8.47
C VAL A 21 -6.36 5.14 -7.69
N PRO A 22 -7.53 5.41 -8.30
CA PRO A 22 -8.68 5.90 -7.58
C PRO A 22 -9.04 4.97 -6.41
N LEU A 23 -9.31 5.55 -5.24
CA LEU A 23 -9.58 4.81 -4.00
C LEU A 23 -10.74 3.81 -4.16
N ASP A 24 -11.76 4.15 -4.96
CA ASP A 24 -12.92 3.31 -5.24
C ASP A 24 -12.64 2.11 -6.17
N GLN A 25 -11.43 2.04 -6.75
CA GLN A 25 -11.01 0.95 -7.63
C GLN A 25 -10.18 -0.12 -6.91
N ILE A 26 -9.68 0.16 -5.70
CA ILE A 26 -8.89 -0.79 -4.92
C ILE A 26 -9.78 -1.94 -4.43
N GLN A 27 -9.39 -3.18 -4.76
CA GLN A 27 -10.18 -4.35 -4.38
C GLN A 27 -9.75 -4.92 -3.03
N LEU A 28 -10.69 -5.60 -2.38
CA LEU A 28 -10.47 -6.33 -1.14
C LEU A 28 -9.38 -7.40 -1.29
N GLU A 29 -9.34 -8.02 -2.45
CA GLU A 29 -8.45 -9.14 -2.71
C GLU A 29 -6.99 -8.70 -2.89
N ASP A 30 -6.77 -7.43 -3.25
CA ASP A 30 -5.45 -6.82 -3.47
C ASP A 30 -4.74 -6.56 -2.14
N VAL A 31 -5.38 -5.84 -1.22
CA VAL A 31 -4.82 -5.61 0.13
C VAL A 31 -4.76 -6.93 0.92
N GLY A 32 -5.71 -7.84 0.69
CA GLY A 32 -5.65 -9.20 1.24
C GLY A 32 -4.46 -10.03 0.75
N ALA A 33 -4.01 -9.82 -0.49
CA ALA A 33 -2.78 -10.44 -1.00
C ALA A 33 -1.54 -9.90 -0.27
N GLY A 34 -1.50 -8.59 0.01
CA GLY A 34 -0.46 -7.98 0.84
C GLY A 34 -0.44 -8.55 2.26
N ALA A 35 -1.60 -8.72 2.90
CA ALA A 35 -1.69 -9.33 4.23
C ALA A 35 -1.21 -10.80 4.23
N ALA A 36 -1.52 -11.55 3.15
CA ALA A 36 -1.05 -12.92 2.98
C ALA A 36 0.47 -13.03 2.89
N ASN A 37 1.14 -12.07 2.25
CA ASN A 37 2.60 -12.03 2.18
C ASN A 37 3.23 -11.79 3.56
N VAL A 38 2.62 -10.94 4.40
CA VAL A 38 3.06 -10.72 5.80
C VAL A 38 2.91 -12.01 6.61
N ASP A 39 1.79 -12.71 6.49
CA ASP A 39 1.58 -14.00 7.16
C ASP A 39 2.60 -15.05 6.74
N ALA A 40 2.85 -15.18 5.43
CA ALA A 40 3.85 -16.10 4.90
C ALA A 40 5.26 -15.80 5.44
N TRP A 41 5.63 -14.52 5.56
CA TRP A 41 6.89 -14.12 6.17
C TRP A 41 6.96 -14.46 7.66
N LEU A 42 5.91 -14.20 8.44
CA LEU A 42 5.87 -14.59 9.86
C LEU A 42 6.04 -16.09 10.05
N GLN A 43 5.40 -16.90 9.19
CA GLN A 43 5.56 -18.35 9.18
C GLN A 43 7.00 -18.73 8.82
N ASP A 44 7.59 -18.16 7.77
CA ASP A 44 8.95 -18.47 7.33
C ASP A 44 9.98 -18.20 8.43
N ILE A 45 9.99 -16.99 9.00
CA ILE A 45 10.98 -16.59 10.01
C ILE A 45 10.83 -17.33 11.35
N SER A 46 9.69 -18.00 11.54
CA SER A 46 9.39 -18.76 12.76
C SER A 46 9.45 -20.28 12.57
N GLY A 47 9.70 -20.78 11.35
CA GLY A 47 9.63 -22.21 11.06
C GLY A 47 8.20 -22.77 11.09
N GLY A 48 7.21 -21.93 10.80
CA GLY A 48 5.79 -22.27 10.66
C GLY A 48 4.97 -22.17 11.95
N VAL A 49 5.55 -21.69 13.06
CA VAL A 49 4.88 -21.68 14.37
C VAL A 49 4.15 -20.37 14.71
N VAL A 50 4.50 -19.28 14.02
CA VAL A 50 3.86 -17.96 14.16
C VAL A 50 3.15 -17.58 12.87
N SER A 51 1.85 -17.31 12.97
CA SER A 51 0.98 -16.74 11.94
C SER A 51 0.38 -15.43 12.42
N LEU A 52 -0.30 -14.68 11.55
CA LEU A 52 -1.07 -13.48 11.91
C LEU A 52 -2.11 -13.77 13.01
N GLU A 53 -2.72 -14.94 12.97
CA GLU A 53 -3.71 -15.34 13.98
C GLU A 53 -3.09 -15.61 15.36
N ARG A 54 -1.88 -16.18 15.41
CA ARG A 54 -1.18 -16.40 16.68
C ARG A 54 -0.58 -15.11 17.22
N ILE A 55 -0.02 -14.27 16.35
CA ILE A 55 0.66 -13.06 16.77
C ILE A 55 -0.30 -11.99 17.30
N LYS A 56 -1.55 -11.91 16.77
CA LYS A 56 -2.54 -10.94 17.27
C LYS A 56 -2.92 -11.16 18.74
N SER A 57 -2.87 -12.41 19.20
CA SER A 57 -3.15 -12.79 20.59
C SER A 57 -1.92 -12.66 21.51
N ALA A 58 -0.73 -12.48 20.95
CA ALA A 58 0.56 -12.50 21.64
C ALA A 58 1.19 -11.10 21.76
N ALA A 59 1.01 -10.28 20.73
CA ALA A 59 1.60 -8.95 20.63
C ALA A 59 0.74 -7.90 21.35
N GLY A 60 1.41 -6.88 21.87
CA GLY A 60 0.79 -5.76 22.57
C GLY A 60 -0.03 -4.83 21.66
N PHE A 61 -0.75 -3.92 22.31
CA PHE A 61 -1.55 -2.89 21.66
C PHE A 61 -0.66 -1.82 21.02
N LEU A 62 -0.65 -1.76 19.68
CA LEU A 62 -0.11 -0.64 18.92
C LEU A 62 -1.24 0.05 18.16
N PRO A 63 -1.65 1.27 18.56
CA PRO A 63 -2.71 1.98 17.88
C PRO A 63 -2.22 2.58 16.57
N VAL A 64 -3.01 2.44 15.51
CA VAL A 64 -2.80 3.09 14.21
C VAL A 64 -4.10 3.71 13.69
N VAL A 65 -4.03 4.48 12.61
CA VAL A 65 -5.24 5.03 11.95
C VAL A 65 -5.86 3.98 11.02
N GLY A 66 -7.16 4.12 10.74
CA GLY A 66 -7.96 3.34 9.79
C GLY A 66 -7.52 3.33 8.32
N ASN A 67 -6.29 3.72 7.96
CA ASN A 67 -5.74 3.44 6.63
C ASN A 67 -5.07 2.07 6.63
N ILE A 68 -5.91 1.05 6.47
CA ILE A 68 -5.49 -0.34 6.48
C ILE A 68 -4.56 -0.69 5.31
N MET A 69 -4.71 -0.02 4.16
CA MET A 69 -3.83 -0.21 2.98
C MET A 69 -2.40 0.23 3.31
N ALA A 70 -2.25 1.42 3.89
CA ALA A 70 -0.95 1.92 4.34
C ALA A 70 -0.32 1.03 5.42
N LEU A 71 -1.13 0.40 6.29
CA LEU A 71 -0.64 -0.54 7.30
C LEU A 71 -0.10 -1.81 6.68
N VAL A 72 -0.88 -2.44 5.79
CA VAL A 72 -0.45 -3.66 5.10
C VAL A 72 0.79 -3.38 4.25
N ASP A 73 0.85 -2.25 3.54
CA ASP A 73 2.01 -1.87 2.73
C ASP A 73 3.24 -1.55 3.60
N ALA A 74 3.08 -0.89 4.75
CA ALA A 74 4.18 -0.66 5.70
C ALA A 74 4.77 -1.97 6.24
N LEU A 75 3.91 -2.96 6.56
CA LEU A 75 4.38 -4.28 6.97
C LEU A 75 5.10 -5.00 5.84
N ASN A 76 4.61 -4.90 4.60
CA ASN A 76 5.28 -5.47 3.44
C ASN A 76 6.64 -4.80 3.12
N ASP A 77 6.76 -3.49 3.34
CA ASP A 77 8.05 -2.81 3.28
C ASP A 77 9.03 -3.30 4.35
N ILE A 78 8.55 -3.55 5.58
CA ILE A 78 9.34 -4.17 6.64
C ILE A 78 9.79 -5.58 6.24
N VAL A 79 8.87 -6.41 5.73
CA VAL A 79 9.18 -7.76 5.21
C VAL A 79 10.30 -7.69 4.17
N ARG A 80 10.18 -6.77 3.21
CA ARG A 80 11.19 -6.58 2.17
C ARG A 80 12.55 -6.17 2.75
N LEU A 81 12.58 -5.17 3.62
CA LEU A 81 13.82 -4.71 4.26
C LEU A 81 14.46 -5.76 5.17
N ALA A 82 13.66 -6.62 5.80
CA ALA A 82 14.12 -7.71 6.67
C ALA A 82 14.68 -8.90 5.87
N THR A 83 14.22 -9.11 4.64
CA THR A 83 14.61 -10.24 3.79
C THR A 83 15.65 -9.89 2.73
N SER A 84 15.84 -8.60 2.42
CA SER A 84 16.82 -8.13 1.44
C SER A 84 18.27 -8.20 1.97
N GLU A 85 19.16 -8.82 1.18
CA GLU A 85 20.62 -8.82 1.45
C GLU A 85 21.22 -7.42 1.40
N LYS A 86 20.73 -6.58 0.48
CA LYS A 86 21.09 -5.17 0.35
C LYS A 86 19.81 -4.36 0.40
N ARG A 87 19.72 -3.46 1.36
CA ARG A 87 18.55 -2.59 1.55
C ARG A 87 18.67 -1.38 0.64
N ASP A 88 17.72 -1.24 -0.28
CA ASP A 88 17.67 -0.09 -1.19
C ASP A 88 17.29 1.18 -0.40
N PRO A 89 17.98 2.32 -0.59
CA PRO A 89 17.51 3.61 -0.07
C PRO A 89 16.03 3.91 -0.36
N LEU A 90 15.52 3.52 -1.53
CA LEU A 90 14.13 3.72 -1.93
C LEU A 90 13.15 2.83 -1.16
N ASP A 91 13.60 1.70 -0.61
CA ASP A 91 12.77 0.87 0.25
C ASP A 91 12.45 1.56 1.58
N TRP A 92 13.43 2.28 2.13
CA TRP A 92 13.22 3.15 3.28
C TRP A 92 12.25 4.28 2.97
N VAL A 93 12.32 4.83 1.75
CA VAL A 93 11.36 5.86 1.29
C VAL A 93 9.94 5.28 1.19
N SER A 94 9.75 4.08 0.60
CA SER A 94 8.43 3.40 0.59
C SER A 94 7.88 3.30 2.00
N LEU A 95 8.71 2.76 2.90
CA LEU A 95 8.33 2.52 4.28
C LEU A 95 7.97 3.82 4.98
N GLY A 96 8.77 4.88 4.80
CA GLY A 96 8.50 6.20 5.38
C GLY A 96 7.17 6.77 4.92
N ILE A 97 6.86 6.69 3.62
CA ILE A 97 5.59 7.17 3.07
C ILE A 97 4.41 6.37 3.63
N ASN A 98 4.53 5.05 3.74
CA ASN A 98 3.48 4.20 4.30
C ASN A 98 3.29 4.42 5.81
N LEU A 99 4.37 4.58 6.57
CA LEU A 99 4.33 4.91 7.99
C LEU A 99 3.66 6.27 8.26
N ILE A 100 3.86 7.27 7.40
CA ILE A 100 3.13 8.54 7.46
C ILE A 100 1.61 8.30 7.37
N GLY A 101 1.17 7.39 6.50
CA GLY A 101 -0.24 7.05 6.30
C GLY A 101 -0.93 6.41 7.51
N VAL A 102 -0.18 5.72 8.37
CA VAL A 102 -0.73 4.99 9.53
C VAL A 102 -0.57 5.69 10.88
N LEU A 103 0.12 6.84 10.92
CA LEU A 103 0.37 7.57 12.16
C LEU A 103 -0.94 7.93 12.89
N PRO A 104 -1.14 7.51 14.16
CA PRO A 104 -2.38 7.75 14.92
C PRO A 104 -2.57 9.22 15.33
N THR A 105 -1.47 9.94 15.59
CA THR A 105 -1.51 11.26 16.22
C THR A 105 -0.57 12.27 15.56
N PRO A 106 -0.93 13.56 15.50
CA PRO A 106 -2.22 14.14 15.92
C PRO A 106 -3.37 13.84 14.92
N PRO A 107 -4.62 13.65 15.39
CA PRO A 107 -5.79 13.41 14.52
C PRO A 107 -6.10 14.59 13.57
N THR A 108 -5.68 15.80 13.92
CA THR A 108 -5.85 17.01 13.11
C THR A 108 -5.09 16.98 11.79
N MET A 109 -4.13 16.07 11.64
CA MET A 109 -3.34 15.88 10.41
C MET A 109 -3.80 14.67 9.59
N ALA A 110 -4.92 14.04 9.94
CA ALA A 110 -5.50 12.90 9.22
C ALA A 110 -5.60 13.16 7.71
N ALA A 111 -6.31 14.22 7.31
CA ALA A 111 -6.46 14.58 5.90
C ALA A 111 -5.13 14.88 5.21
N ALA A 112 -4.18 15.50 5.92
CA ALA A 112 -2.85 15.80 5.40
C ALA A 112 -2.03 14.53 5.13
N ARG A 113 -2.09 13.51 5.99
CA ARG A 113 -1.41 12.22 5.76
C ARG A 113 -2.02 11.48 4.57
N MET A 114 -3.35 11.48 4.52
CA MET A 114 -4.13 10.86 3.47
C MET A 114 -3.84 11.45 2.10
N SER A 115 -3.61 12.76 2.00
CA SER A 115 -3.20 13.35 0.74
C SER A 115 -1.70 13.24 0.46
N LEU A 116 -0.87 13.21 1.51
CA LEU A 116 0.59 13.18 1.38
C LEU A 116 1.08 11.82 0.87
N ARG A 117 0.50 10.70 1.31
CA ARG A 117 0.93 9.36 0.91
C ARG A 117 0.84 9.14 -0.61
N PRO A 118 -0.32 9.29 -1.28
CA PRO A 118 -0.45 9.10 -2.73
C PRO A 118 0.40 10.11 -3.51
N THR A 119 0.45 11.36 -3.03
CA THR A 119 1.28 12.42 -3.62
C THR A 119 2.77 12.03 -3.65
N LEU A 120 3.31 11.56 -2.53
CA LEU A 120 4.73 11.18 -2.44
C LEU A 120 5.04 9.95 -3.31
N PHE A 121 4.14 8.97 -3.40
CA PHE A 121 4.30 7.83 -4.31
C PHE A 121 4.25 8.25 -5.78
N LEU A 122 3.35 9.15 -6.16
CA LEU A 122 3.29 9.70 -7.52
C LEU A 122 4.58 10.44 -7.90
N VAL A 123 5.03 11.37 -7.04
CA VAL A 123 6.27 12.13 -7.27
C VAL A 123 7.45 11.17 -7.41
N ARG A 124 7.53 10.14 -6.56
CA ARG A 124 8.58 9.12 -6.66
C ARG A 124 8.50 8.31 -7.95
N GLN A 125 7.30 7.86 -8.34
CA GLN A 125 7.09 7.07 -9.56
C GLN A 125 7.54 7.85 -10.79
N GLU A 126 7.18 9.12 -10.86
CA GLU A 126 7.55 10.00 -11.96
C GLU A 126 9.05 10.29 -11.98
N MET A 127 9.67 10.47 -10.82
CA MET A 127 11.14 10.60 -10.73
C MET A 127 11.88 9.35 -11.22
N ARG A 128 11.33 8.16 -10.96
CA ARG A 128 11.88 6.89 -11.46
C ARG A 128 11.73 6.78 -12.98
N GLN A 129 10.60 7.19 -13.55
CA GLN A 129 10.32 7.07 -14.98
C GLN A 129 11.06 8.13 -15.82
N ALA A 130 11.09 9.39 -15.37
CA ALA A 130 11.65 10.50 -16.12
C ALA A 130 13.19 10.64 -16.00
N GLY A 131 13.80 10.01 -14.97
CA GLY A 131 15.22 10.12 -14.66
C GLY A 131 15.68 11.56 -14.35
N LYS A 132 14.74 12.50 -14.15
CA LYS A 132 14.95 13.93 -13.94
C LYS A 132 13.94 14.46 -12.93
N LEU A 133 14.33 15.51 -12.20
CA LEU A 133 13.50 16.29 -11.27
C LEU A 133 12.45 17.17 -11.98
N VAL A 134 11.74 16.66 -12.99
CA VAL A 134 10.72 17.44 -13.71
C VAL A 134 9.39 16.72 -13.65
N LEU A 135 8.47 17.25 -12.84
CA LEU A 135 7.08 16.82 -12.81
C LEU A 135 6.32 17.54 -13.94
N GLY A 136 5.60 16.78 -14.77
CA GLY A 136 4.81 17.32 -15.87
C GLY A 136 3.55 18.05 -15.38
N ASP A 137 3.03 18.97 -16.20
CA ASP A 137 1.84 19.76 -15.87
C ASP A 137 0.60 18.87 -15.59
N SER A 138 0.46 17.76 -16.30
CA SER A 138 -0.61 16.78 -16.09
C SER A 138 -0.57 16.12 -14.71
N LEU A 139 0.63 15.79 -14.20
CA LEU A 139 0.78 15.23 -12.87
C LEU A 139 0.39 16.24 -11.79
N ILE A 140 0.80 17.51 -11.97
CA ILE A 140 0.46 18.58 -11.04
C ILE A 140 -1.07 18.76 -11.01
N GLU A 141 -1.76 18.70 -12.15
CA GLU A 141 -3.22 18.76 -12.20
C GLU A 141 -3.89 17.57 -11.48
N VAL A 142 -3.35 16.35 -11.62
CA VAL A 142 -3.81 15.17 -10.87
C VAL A 142 -3.65 15.38 -9.36
N LEU A 143 -2.51 15.91 -8.91
CA LEU A 143 -2.25 16.23 -7.51
C LEU A 143 -3.19 17.32 -6.98
N ILE A 144 -3.49 18.34 -7.79
CA ILE A 144 -4.48 19.37 -7.45
C ILE A 144 -5.87 18.75 -7.28
N GLY A 145 -6.27 17.87 -8.20
CA GLY A 145 -7.54 17.15 -8.12
C GLY A 145 -7.66 16.31 -6.85
N HIS A 146 -6.62 15.54 -6.53
CA HIS A 146 -6.54 14.74 -5.30
C HIS A 146 -6.61 15.61 -4.04
N LEU A 147 -5.84 16.70 -3.97
CA LEU A 147 -5.85 17.60 -2.82
C LEU A 147 -7.20 18.28 -2.62
N ASN A 148 -7.84 18.75 -3.69
CA ASN A 148 -9.18 19.33 -3.61
C ASN A 148 -10.24 18.34 -3.08
N ALA A 149 -10.03 17.03 -3.28
CA ALA A 149 -10.91 15.99 -2.77
C ALA A 149 -10.72 15.70 -1.26
N ASP A 150 -9.54 16.02 -0.70
CA ASP A 150 -9.16 15.67 0.68
C ASP A 150 -8.99 16.87 1.62
N ILE A 151 -8.57 18.04 1.13
CA ILE A 151 -8.23 19.22 1.93
C ILE A 151 -8.73 20.50 1.24
N VAL A 152 -9.32 21.41 2.02
CA VAL A 152 -9.59 22.78 1.56
C VAL A 152 -8.29 23.59 1.67
N GLY A 153 -7.65 23.90 0.55
CA GLY A 153 -6.41 24.69 0.51
C GLY A 153 -5.74 24.63 -0.86
N THR A 154 -4.70 25.45 -1.08
CA THR A 154 -3.91 25.38 -2.32
C THR A 154 -2.80 24.33 -2.21
N LEU A 155 -2.31 23.82 -3.35
CA LEU A 155 -1.19 22.87 -3.38
C LEU A 155 0.08 23.51 -2.79
N ASP A 156 0.30 24.81 -2.99
CA ASP A 156 1.42 25.55 -2.40
C ASP A 156 1.35 25.61 -0.87
N ASP A 157 0.16 25.87 -0.31
CA ASP A 157 -0.05 25.87 1.13
C ASP A 157 0.18 24.49 1.73
N PHE A 158 -0.28 23.45 1.01
CA PHE A 158 -0.07 22.07 1.41
C PHE A 158 1.42 21.71 1.45
N VAL A 159 2.17 21.99 0.37
CA VAL A 159 3.59 21.66 0.28
C VAL A 159 4.40 22.41 1.34
N THR A 160 4.11 23.69 1.56
CA THR A 160 4.81 24.52 2.56
C THR A 160 4.56 24.00 3.98
N GLN A 161 3.31 23.65 4.30
CA GLN A 161 2.98 23.07 5.60
C GLN A 161 3.57 21.67 5.79
N ALA A 162 3.59 20.85 4.74
CA ALA A 162 4.19 19.52 4.76
C ALA A 162 5.69 19.63 5.06
N GLN A 163 6.43 20.51 4.38
CA GLN A 163 7.85 20.74 4.62
C GLN A 163 8.15 21.15 6.06
N GLY A 164 7.39 22.11 6.61
CA GLY A 164 7.60 22.58 7.98
C GLY A 164 7.32 21.54 9.06
N LYS A 165 6.44 20.57 8.79
CA LYS A 165 6.04 19.51 9.74
C LYS A 165 6.76 18.19 9.52
N LEU A 166 7.43 18.01 8.37
CA LEU A 166 8.01 16.75 7.95
C LEU A 166 8.94 16.11 8.99
N PRO A 167 9.89 16.82 9.63
CA PRO A 167 10.80 16.20 10.59
C PRO A 167 10.06 15.58 11.79
N GLY A 168 9.06 16.28 12.33
CA GLY A 168 8.26 15.78 13.45
C GLY A 168 7.35 14.61 13.06
N ILE A 169 6.82 14.63 11.83
CA ILE A 169 6.05 13.51 11.27
C ILE A 169 6.94 12.28 11.11
N LEU A 170 8.16 12.43 10.56
CA LEU A 170 9.08 11.31 10.35
C LEU A 170 9.64 10.76 11.66
N ASP A 171 9.88 11.60 12.68
CA ASP A 171 10.25 11.08 14.03
C ASP A 171 9.15 10.23 14.64
N ALA A 172 7.89 10.65 14.51
CA ALA A 172 6.75 9.85 14.96
C ALA A 172 6.64 8.55 14.14
N ALA A 173 6.82 8.62 12.83
CA ALA A 173 6.77 7.46 11.93
C ALA A 173 7.87 6.45 12.26
N GLY A 174 9.10 6.93 12.48
CA GLY A 174 10.24 6.10 12.87
C GLY A 174 10.02 5.39 14.20
N LYS A 175 9.47 6.10 15.20
CA LYS A 175 9.07 5.49 16.49
C LYS A 175 7.98 4.44 16.33
N LEU A 176 6.99 4.70 15.47
CA LEU A 176 5.93 3.75 15.19
C LEU A 176 6.50 2.49 14.53
N GLY A 177 7.33 2.62 13.50
CA GLY A 177 7.96 1.48 12.83
C GLY A 177 8.90 0.69 13.74
N GLU A 178 9.68 1.35 14.60
CA GLU A 178 10.45 0.70 15.66
C GLU A 178 9.53 -0.10 16.61
N GLY A 179 8.41 0.49 17.03
CA GLY A 179 7.38 -0.17 17.83
C GLY A 179 6.82 -1.42 17.16
N VAL A 180 6.46 -1.34 15.87
CA VAL A 180 5.96 -2.47 15.09
C VAL A 180 6.95 -3.64 15.11
N LEU A 181 8.23 -3.39 14.82
CA LEU A 181 9.27 -4.42 14.85
C LEU A 181 9.46 -5.03 16.26
N ASN A 182 9.38 -4.19 17.30
CA ASN A 182 9.47 -4.64 18.69
C ASN A 182 8.29 -5.52 19.09
N GLU A 183 7.07 -5.20 18.64
CA GLU A 183 5.88 -6.02 18.91
C GLU A 183 5.88 -7.32 18.10
N ILE A 184 6.39 -7.33 16.86
CA ILE A 184 6.61 -8.58 16.12
C ILE A 184 7.61 -9.45 16.90
N ALA A 185 8.73 -8.89 17.33
CA ALA A 185 9.74 -9.61 18.11
C ALA A 185 9.18 -10.16 19.43
N LYS A 186 8.35 -9.37 20.12
CA LYS A 186 7.66 -9.79 21.34
C LYS A 186 6.67 -10.92 21.06
N GLY A 187 5.88 -10.82 19.99
CA GLY A 187 4.96 -11.86 19.56
C GLY A 187 5.67 -13.18 19.25
N LEU A 188 6.81 -13.13 18.56
CA LEU A 188 7.67 -14.31 18.32
C LEU A 188 8.12 -14.96 19.64
N GLU A 189 8.55 -14.16 20.62
CA GLU A 189 9.02 -14.64 21.92
C GLU A 189 7.90 -15.22 22.80
N SER A 190 6.74 -14.57 22.83
CA SER A 190 5.56 -15.06 23.56
C SER A 190 5.09 -16.41 23.02
N VAL A 191 5.14 -16.63 21.71
CA VAL A 191 4.76 -17.91 21.10
C VAL A 191 5.71 -19.04 21.51
N ILE A 192 7.03 -18.79 21.57
CA ILE A 192 8.00 -19.84 21.96
C ILE A 192 8.04 -20.14 23.46
N ASN A 193 7.61 -19.18 24.29
CA ASN A 193 7.54 -19.36 25.74
C ASN A 193 6.25 -20.06 26.18
N GLY A 194 5.26 -20.22 25.29
CA GLY A 194 3.97 -20.82 25.62
C GLY A 194 3.04 -19.88 26.40
N ASP A 195 3.33 -18.58 26.41
CA ASP A 195 2.52 -17.55 27.10
C ASP A 195 1.26 -17.14 26.30
N LEU A 196 0.84 -17.98 25.33
CA LEU A 196 -0.37 -17.74 24.54
C LEU A 196 -1.57 -18.23 25.34
N ASP A 197 -2.27 -17.31 25.99
CA ASP A 197 -3.52 -17.60 26.68
C ASP A 197 -4.61 -17.93 25.64
N ALA A 198 -4.70 -19.22 25.26
CA ALA A 198 -5.50 -19.70 24.14
C ALA A 198 -7.02 -19.66 24.39
N GLU A 199 -7.46 -19.61 25.65
CA GLU A 199 -8.89 -19.66 26.01
C GLU A 199 -9.52 -18.27 26.22
N GLY A 200 -8.75 -17.24 26.55
CA GLY A 200 -9.28 -15.89 26.80
C GLY A 200 -9.58 -15.06 25.54
N ASN A 201 -8.79 -15.25 24.47
CA ASN A 201 -8.78 -14.36 23.30
C ASN A 201 -9.62 -14.83 22.11
N LEU A 202 -10.11 -16.07 22.08
CA LEU A 202 -10.88 -16.58 20.93
C LEU A 202 -12.32 -16.03 20.88
N LEU A 203 -12.97 -15.84 22.04
CA LEU A 203 -14.33 -15.29 22.10
C LEU A 203 -14.36 -13.78 21.83
N GLU A 204 -13.40 -13.02 22.36
CA GLU A 204 -13.22 -11.59 22.04
C GLU A 204 -12.80 -11.38 20.56
N ALA A 205 -11.92 -12.23 20.01
CA ALA A 205 -11.53 -12.16 18.61
C ALA A 205 -12.66 -12.51 17.64
N VAL A 206 -13.58 -13.42 18.01
CA VAL A 206 -14.72 -13.81 17.17
C VAL A 206 -15.83 -12.75 17.17
N GLU A 207 -16.02 -12.01 18.26
CA GLU A 207 -16.94 -10.87 18.30
C GLU A 207 -16.43 -9.70 17.42
N LEU A 208 -15.12 -9.43 17.44
CA LEU A 208 -14.47 -8.42 16.59
C LEU A 208 -14.50 -8.77 15.08
N ILE A 209 -14.42 -10.06 14.72
CA ILE A 209 -14.53 -10.53 13.31
C ILE A 209 -15.89 -10.19 12.68
N SER A 210 -16.94 -10.02 13.49
CA SER A 210 -18.29 -9.71 12.98
C SER A 210 -18.46 -8.24 12.55
N GLU A 211 -17.59 -7.35 13.02
CA GLU A 211 -17.55 -5.92 12.66
C GLU A 211 -16.60 -5.61 11.48
N GLY A 212 -15.59 -6.47 11.26
CA GLY A 212 -14.54 -6.31 10.23
C GLY A 212 -15.03 -6.20 8.78
N ARG A 213 -16.29 -6.57 8.50
CA ARG A 213 -16.91 -6.42 7.17
C ARG A 213 -17.19 -4.96 6.79
N GLN A 214 -17.16 -4.03 7.76
CA GLN A 214 -17.29 -2.58 7.55
C GLN A 214 -15.96 -1.83 7.77
N GLN A 215 -14.86 -2.51 8.11
CA GLN A 215 -13.64 -1.90 8.66
C GLN A 215 -12.52 -1.70 7.63
N TRP A 216 -12.76 -2.08 6.38
CA TRP A 216 -12.00 -1.60 5.22
C TRP A 216 -12.29 -0.14 4.86
N ASP A 217 -13.31 0.44 5.52
CA ASP A 217 -13.71 1.80 5.27
C ASP A 217 -12.51 2.69 5.57
N TYR A 218 -12.06 3.37 4.51
CA TYR A 218 -10.99 4.36 4.58
C TYR A 218 -11.49 5.48 5.49
N ASP A 219 -11.21 5.36 6.80
CA ASP A 219 -11.54 6.36 7.80
C ASP A 219 -10.25 7.05 8.28
N PRO A 220 -9.96 8.26 7.76
CA PRO A 220 -8.82 9.05 8.18
C PRO A 220 -8.82 9.38 9.67
N LYS A 221 -9.97 9.30 10.34
CA LYS A 221 -10.12 9.60 11.78
C LYS A 221 -10.35 8.35 12.62
N GLY A 222 -10.59 7.21 11.99
CA GLY A 222 -10.80 5.94 12.65
C GLY A 222 -9.51 5.49 13.33
N ALA A 223 -9.63 4.99 14.55
CA ALA A 223 -8.50 4.40 15.25
C ALA A 223 -8.62 2.88 15.21
N ILE A 224 -7.57 2.22 14.72
CA ILE A 224 -7.36 0.79 14.87
C ILE A 224 -6.58 0.60 16.16
N SER A 225 -7.16 -0.16 17.08
CA SER A 225 -6.59 -0.49 18.38
C SER A 225 -5.32 -1.33 18.28
N ASN A 226 -5.31 -2.32 17.38
CA ASN A 226 -4.22 -3.28 17.24
C ASN A 226 -3.95 -3.57 15.76
N ILE A 227 -2.71 -3.32 15.33
CA ILE A 227 -2.26 -3.55 13.96
C ILE A 227 -2.45 -4.99 13.47
N PHE A 228 -2.21 -5.98 14.33
CA PHE A 228 -2.25 -7.39 13.94
C PHE A 228 -3.67 -7.90 13.79
N ILE A 229 -4.59 -7.38 14.62
CA ILE A 229 -6.03 -7.67 14.48
C ILE A 229 -6.52 -7.15 13.13
N ALA A 230 -6.25 -5.88 12.81
CA ALA A 230 -6.72 -5.31 11.56
C ALA A 230 -6.16 -6.01 10.31
N VAL A 231 -4.89 -6.38 10.32
CA VAL A 231 -4.27 -7.11 9.18
C VAL A 231 -4.82 -8.53 9.07
N ALA A 232 -5.08 -9.20 10.20
CA ALA A 232 -5.72 -10.51 10.21
C ALA A 232 -7.18 -10.44 9.71
N ASP A 233 -7.92 -9.39 10.05
CA ASP A 233 -9.30 -9.20 9.61
C ASP A 233 -9.38 -8.99 8.09
N VAL A 234 -8.48 -8.18 7.52
CA VAL A 234 -8.31 -8.04 6.07
C VAL A 234 -7.97 -9.37 5.41
N TYR A 235 -7.02 -10.11 5.97
CA TYR A 235 -6.60 -11.41 5.47
C TYR A 235 -7.80 -12.38 5.37
N ILE A 236 -8.58 -12.49 6.45
CA ILE A 236 -9.80 -13.33 6.49
C ILE A 236 -10.87 -12.80 5.54
N ALA A 237 -11.15 -11.49 5.55
CA ALA A 237 -12.19 -10.86 4.74
C ALA A 237 -11.95 -11.04 3.24
N ALA A 238 -10.68 -11.02 2.80
CA ALA A 238 -10.26 -11.29 1.43
C ALA A 238 -10.37 -12.78 1.02
N GLY A 239 -11.02 -13.61 1.83
CA GLY A 239 -11.25 -15.03 1.56
C GLY A 239 -10.01 -15.91 1.74
N GLN A 240 -8.94 -15.40 2.36
CA GLN A 240 -7.81 -16.25 2.74
C GLN A 240 -8.22 -17.15 3.91
N HIS A 241 -7.82 -18.41 3.83
CA HIS A 241 -8.14 -19.37 4.87
C HIS A 241 -6.99 -19.38 5.87
N ILE A 242 -7.31 -19.14 7.14
CA ILE A 242 -6.40 -19.44 8.23
C ILE A 242 -6.36 -20.96 8.34
N VAL A 243 -5.29 -21.55 7.80
CA VAL A 243 -5.00 -22.96 8.07
C VAL A 243 -4.40 -23.01 9.45
N ASN A 244 -5.27 -23.15 10.45
CA ASN A 244 -4.88 -23.61 11.77
C ASN A 244 -4.38 -25.05 11.62
N GLY A 245 -3.13 -25.20 11.18
CA GLY A 245 -2.40 -26.42 11.45
C GLY A 245 -2.51 -26.62 12.95
N THR A 246 -3.01 -27.76 13.38
CA THR A 246 -2.93 -28.22 14.77
C THR A 246 -1.45 -28.39 15.12
N VAL A 247 -0.75 -27.27 15.30
CA VAL A 247 0.59 -27.22 15.86
C VAL A 247 0.34 -27.32 17.35
N GLU A 248 0.80 -28.42 17.94
CA GLU A 248 0.85 -28.60 19.39
C GLU A 248 1.20 -27.28 20.06
N HIS A 249 0.58 -26.99 21.20
CA HIS A 249 0.85 -25.76 21.98
C HIS A 249 2.33 -25.63 22.38
N LEU A 250 3.11 -26.67 22.14
CA LEU A 250 4.54 -26.75 22.36
C LEU A 250 5.28 -26.50 21.03
N VAL A 251 5.92 -25.34 20.94
CA VAL A 251 6.93 -25.09 19.90
C VAL A 251 8.07 -26.11 20.08
N PRO A 252 8.45 -26.86 19.03
CA PRO A 252 9.59 -27.77 19.10
C PRO A 252 10.84 -27.05 19.62
N GLU A 253 11.56 -27.67 20.58
CA GLU A 253 12.76 -27.06 21.19
C GLU A 253 13.79 -26.61 20.15
N VAL A 254 13.91 -27.35 19.04
CA VAL A 254 14.81 -27.05 17.92
C VAL A 254 14.51 -25.69 17.27
N LEU A 255 13.27 -25.20 17.34
CA LEU A 255 12.84 -23.93 16.73
C LEU A 255 12.98 -22.72 17.68
N LYS A 256 13.12 -22.93 19.00
CA LYS A 256 13.15 -21.82 19.96
C LYS A 256 14.35 -20.90 19.77
N ASP A 257 15.54 -21.45 19.58
CA ASP A 257 16.76 -20.66 19.37
C ASP A 257 16.79 -19.91 18.03
N PRO A 258 16.40 -20.51 16.89
CA PRO A 258 16.17 -19.77 15.63
C PRO A 258 15.19 -18.60 15.79
N VAL A 259 14.01 -18.84 16.38
CA VAL A 259 12.98 -17.79 16.56
C VAL A 259 13.49 -16.66 17.47
N ARG A 260 14.18 -16.99 18.56
CA ARG A 260 14.78 -16.00 19.47
C ARG A 260 15.85 -15.14 18.77
N ARG A 261 16.66 -15.75 17.89
CA ARG A 261 17.63 -15.00 17.07
C ARG A 261 16.92 -14.04 16.12
N GLN A 262 15.83 -14.46 15.50
CA GLN A 262 15.03 -13.59 14.64
C GLN A 262 14.43 -12.42 15.43
N ALA A 263 13.83 -12.68 16.59
CA ALA A 263 13.28 -11.63 17.45
C ALA A 263 14.35 -10.58 17.81
N LYS A 264 15.58 -11.02 18.14
CA LYS A 264 16.71 -10.12 18.38
C LYS A 264 17.10 -9.30 17.14
N ALA A 265 17.11 -9.92 15.96
CA ALA A 265 17.41 -9.25 14.69
C ALA A 265 16.37 -8.17 14.36
N LEU A 266 15.08 -8.44 14.59
CA LEU A 266 14.00 -7.46 14.40
C LEU A 266 14.14 -6.25 15.33
N ARG A 267 14.49 -6.46 16.60
CA ARG A 267 14.75 -5.34 17.53
C ARG A 267 15.95 -4.48 17.10
N ALA A 268 17.03 -5.13 16.63
CA ALA A 268 18.19 -4.42 16.10
C ALA A 268 17.83 -3.61 14.84
N MET A 269 16.99 -4.18 13.97
CA MET A 269 16.47 -3.49 12.80
C MET A 269 15.56 -2.31 13.18
N GLY A 270 14.86 -2.36 14.33
CA GLY A 270 14.01 -1.27 14.80
C GLY A 270 14.74 0.05 15.00
N SER A 271 15.93 0.02 15.60
CA SER A 271 16.73 1.23 15.81
C SER A 271 17.30 1.79 14.51
N GLU A 272 17.69 0.91 13.59
CA GLU A 272 18.13 1.28 12.24
C GLU A 272 16.98 1.90 11.45
N LEU A 273 15.80 1.27 11.47
CA LEU A 273 14.58 1.79 10.82
C LEU A 273 14.33 3.21 11.27
N ARG A 274 14.29 3.46 12.58
CA ARG A 274 14.04 4.81 13.10
C ARG A 274 15.09 5.82 12.62
N THR A 275 16.37 5.43 12.61
CA THR A 275 17.44 6.29 12.12
C THR A 275 17.27 6.62 10.64
N GLN A 276 16.98 5.62 9.81
CA GLN A 276 16.79 5.78 8.37
C GLN A 276 15.56 6.64 8.06
N ILE A 277 14.42 6.37 8.70
CA ILE A 277 13.18 7.14 8.51
C ILE A 277 13.38 8.61 8.92
N ASN A 278 14.07 8.88 10.03
CA ASN A 278 14.38 10.25 10.44
C ASN A 278 15.27 10.98 9.42
N GLY A 279 16.23 10.27 8.84
CA GLY A 279 17.11 10.79 7.78
C GLY A 279 16.36 11.21 6.51
N LEU A 280 15.18 10.65 6.24
CA LEU A 280 14.37 11.00 5.07
C LEU A 280 13.80 12.43 5.12
N ALA A 281 13.91 13.12 6.26
CA ALA A 281 13.48 14.51 6.41
C ALA A 281 14.43 15.49 5.69
N ASP A 282 15.70 15.10 5.51
CA ASP A 282 16.73 15.98 4.98
C ASP A 282 16.58 16.14 3.45
N PRO A 283 16.26 17.34 2.93
CA PRO A 283 16.15 17.56 1.49
C PRO A 283 17.48 17.42 0.73
N GLY A 284 18.62 17.45 1.42
CA GLY A 284 19.93 17.20 0.83
C GLY A 284 20.22 15.73 0.52
N VAL A 285 19.45 14.80 1.11
CA VAL A 285 19.59 13.37 0.85
C VAL A 285 18.85 12.99 -0.44
N GLN A 286 19.55 12.34 -1.37
CA GLN A 286 18.98 11.94 -2.64
C GLN A 286 17.75 11.04 -2.45
N ASN A 287 16.66 11.36 -3.16
CA ASN A 287 15.37 10.65 -3.11
C ASN A 287 14.70 10.61 -1.73
N SER A 288 15.18 11.40 -0.76
CA SER A 288 14.51 11.52 0.54
C SER A 288 13.11 12.13 0.40
N ILE A 289 12.25 11.91 1.39
CA ILE A 289 10.91 12.51 1.39
C ILE A 289 11.01 14.05 1.38
N GLY A 290 12.01 14.62 2.07
CA GLY A 290 12.34 16.03 2.00
C GLY A 290 12.67 16.50 0.58
N ALA A 291 13.48 15.73 -0.16
CA ALA A 291 13.86 16.03 -1.54
C ALA A 291 12.67 15.88 -2.50
N LEU A 292 11.81 14.87 -2.32
CA LEU A 292 10.57 14.71 -3.08
C LEU A 292 9.65 15.93 -2.89
N LEU A 293 9.48 16.39 -1.66
CA LEU A 293 8.68 17.58 -1.37
C LEU A 293 9.29 18.87 -1.92
N GLN A 294 10.62 19.02 -1.88
CA GLN A 294 11.31 20.16 -2.49
C GLN A 294 11.15 20.17 -4.01
N THR A 295 11.22 18.99 -4.64
CA THR A 295 10.98 18.82 -6.08
C THR A 295 9.56 19.23 -6.44
N LEU A 296 8.57 18.76 -5.65
CA LEU A 296 7.19 19.14 -5.82
C LEU A 296 7.00 20.64 -5.66
N ALA A 297 7.59 21.26 -4.63
CA ALA A 297 7.52 22.71 -4.42
C ALA A 297 8.01 23.51 -5.64
N GLY A 298 9.17 23.14 -6.19
CA GLY A 298 9.72 23.79 -7.38
C GLY A 298 8.85 23.59 -8.63
N ALA A 299 8.27 22.40 -8.79
CA ALA A 299 7.37 22.10 -9.89
C ALA A 299 6.08 22.92 -9.83
N VAL A 300 5.51 23.09 -8.63
CA VAL A 300 4.28 23.87 -8.40
C VAL A 300 4.51 25.34 -8.69
N VAL A 301 5.63 25.92 -8.25
CA VAL A 301 6.01 27.31 -8.57
C VAL A 301 6.13 27.49 -10.09
N SER A 302 6.79 26.56 -10.76
CA SER A 302 6.99 26.61 -12.21
C SER A 302 5.68 26.48 -12.99
N TRP A 303 4.80 25.58 -12.54
CA TRP A 303 3.46 25.41 -13.10
C TRP A 303 2.60 26.66 -12.91
N ARG A 304 2.63 27.27 -11.72
CA ARG A 304 1.87 28.50 -11.44
C ARG A 304 2.32 29.67 -12.32
N ALA A 305 3.63 29.80 -12.56
CA ALA A 305 4.16 30.83 -13.46
C ALA A 305 3.66 30.67 -14.91
N ARG A 306 3.47 29.41 -15.37
CA ARG A 306 2.88 29.10 -16.68
C ARG A 306 1.36 29.26 -16.71
N ASN A 307 0.70 28.94 -15.60
CA ASN A 307 -0.76 28.88 -15.47
C ASN A 307 -1.29 30.06 -14.64
N GLY A 308 -1.11 31.28 -15.16
CA GLY A 308 -1.43 32.55 -14.48
C GLY A 308 -2.91 32.75 -14.05
N HIS A 309 -3.81 31.83 -14.42
CA HIS A 309 -5.21 31.82 -13.95
C HIS A 309 -5.38 31.13 -12.58
N GLY A 310 -4.29 30.61 -11.99
CA GLY A 310 -4.30 29.92 -10.69
C GLY A 310 -4.87 28.51 -10.76
N GLN A 311 -5.02 27.87 -9.60
CA GLN A 311 -5.72 26.58 -9.52
C GLN A 311 -7.19 26.79 -9.91
N SER A 312 -7.67 26.04 -10.90
CA SER A 312 -9.08 26.03 -11.26
C SER A 312 -9.86 25.33 -10.15
N PHE A 313 -10.25 26.10 -9.13
CA PHE A 313 -11.36 25.69 -8.30
C PHE A 313 -12.59 25.64 -9.22
N ASN A 314 -13.40 24.57 -9.17
CA ASN A 314 -14.70 24.47 -9.85
C ASN A 314 -15.75 25.43 -9.22
N ILE A 315 -15.34 26.68 -8.97
CA ILE A 315 -16.10 27.73 -8.31
C ILE A 315 -16.20 28.88 -9.30
N LYS A 316 -17.42 29.16 -9.75
CA LYS A 316 -17.67 30.39 -10.51
C LYS A 316 -17.44 31.60 -9.59
N PRO A 317 -16.75 32.67 -10.04
CA PRO A 317 -16.54 33.86 -9.22
C PRO A 317 -17.88 34.42 -8.70
N GLY A 318 -17.97 34.67 -7.39
CA GLY A 318 -19.15 35.26 -6.76
C GLY A 318 -20.30 34.29 -6.43
N MET A 319 -20.12 32.98 -6.64
CA MET A 319 -21.12 31.97 -6.26
C MET A 319 -20.61 31.02 -5.17
N VAL A 320 -21.45 30.74 -4.20
CA VAL A 320 -21.28 29.59 -3.28
C VAL A 320 -21.85 28.34 -3.95
N ASN A 321 -21.01 27.37 -4.27
CA ASN A 321 -21.44 26.03 -4.67
C ASN A 321 -21.31 25.07 -3.49
N GLN A 322 -22.34 24.26 -3.25
CA GLN A 322 -22.22 23.07 -2.41
C GLN A 322 -21.71 21.92 -3.29
N ALA A 323 -20.45 21.53 -3.12
CA ALA A 323 -19.98 20.26 -3.64
C ALA A 323 -20.66 19.14 -2.82
N LYS A 324 -21.60 18.40 -3.44
CA LYS A 324 -22.11 17.17 -2.84
C LYS A 324 -21.03 16.10 -2.96
N ARG A 325 -20.33 15.85 -1.87
CA ARG A 325 -19.36 14.77 -1.72
C ARG A 325 -20.03 13.43 -2.06
N ARG A 326 -19.63 12.80 -3.16
CA ARG A 326 -19.77 11.34 -3.33
C ARG A 326 -18.51 10.69 -2.78
N ALA A 327 -18.65 9.67 -1.95
CA ALA A 327 -17.49 8.96 -1.42
C ALA A 327 -16.68 8.38 -2.59
N GLY A 328 -15.35 8.56 -2.58
CA GLY A 328 -14.43 7.99 -3.57
C GLY A 328 -14.08 8.86 -4.79
N GLU A 329 -14.93 9.82 -5.20
CA GLU A 329 -14.66 10.59 -6.44
C GLU A 329 -13.40 11.48 -6.30
N GLY A 330 -12.38 11.20 -7.11
CA GLY A 330 -11.14 11.99 -7.24
C GLY A 330 -10.06 11.72 -6.19
N LYS A 331 -10.30 10.83 -5.22
CA LYS A 331 -9.28 10.42 -4.25
C LYS A 331 -8.41 9.33 -4.83
N LEU A 332 -7.09 9.49 -4.67
CA LEU A 332 -6.12 8.49 -5.06
C LEU A 332 -5.63 7.76 -3.82
N GLU A 333 -5.28 6.49 -3.99
CA GLU A 333 -4.57 5.72 -3.00
C GLU A 333 -3.62 4.74 -3.70
N VAL A 334 -2.74 4.12 -2.92
CA VAL A 334 -1.61 3.34 -3.42
C VAL A 334 -1.89 1.86 -3.26
N VAL A 335 -1.58 1.07 -4.29
CA VAL A 335 -1.62 -0.39 -4.29
C VAL A 335 -0.25 -0.94 -4.66
N GLN A 336 0.31 -1.80 -3.80
CA GLN A 336 1.58 -2.50 -4.05
C GLN A 336 1.42 -3.96 -4.49
N HIS A 337 0.27 -4.57 -4.19
CA HIS A 337 -0.03 -5.96 -4.53
C HIS A 337 -1.36 -6.01 -5.26
N GLU A 338 -1.33 -6.35 -6.54
CA GLU A 338 -2.54 -6.54 -7.34
C GLU A 338 -2.74 -8.02 -7.64
N ARG A 339 -3.97 -8.50 -7.45
CA ARG A 339 -4.36 -9.82 -7.93
C ARG A 339 -4.47 -9.78 -9.46
N PRO A 340 -4.04 -10.85 -10.15
CA PRO A 340 -4.23 -10.96 -11.58
C PRO A 340 -5.70 -10.78 -11.97
N ALA A 341 -5.92 -10.08 -13.09
CA ALA A 341 -7.26 -9.91 -13.63
C ALA A 341 -7.93 -11.28 -13.87
N LYS A 342 -9.21 -11.39 -13.48
CA LYS A 342 -9.99 -12.63 -13.61
C LYS A 342 -10.59 -12.82 -15.01
N GLY A 343 -10.48 -11.82 -15.89
CA GLY A 343 -11.05 -11.86 -17.23
C GLY A 343 -10.73 -10.63 -18.07
N ARG A 344 -11.14 -10.67 -19.34
CA ARG A 344 -10.95 -9.56 -20.29
C ARG A 344 -11.78 -8.34 -19.86
N PRO A 345 -11.29 -7.11 -20.12
CA PRO A 345 -12.07 -5.91 -19.86
C PRO A 345 -13.33 -5.88 -20.72
N ASN A 346 -14.41 -5.29 -20.22
CA ASN A 346 -15.60 -5.03 -21.02
C ASN A 346 -15.39 -3.76 -21.86
N GLU A 347 -15.22 -3.93 -23.18
CA GLU A 347 -15.02 -2.85 -24.16
C GLU A 347 -16.17 -1.83 -24.21
N GLN A 348 -17.38 -2.23 -23.82
CA GLN A 348 -18.57 -1.36 -23.82
C GLN A 348 -18.62 -0.45 -22.59
N LYS A 349 -17.82 -0.73 -21.56
CA LYS A 349 -17.78 0.08 -20.33
C LYS A 349 -16.84 1.27 -20.55
N ASN A 350 -17.38 2.49 -20.43
CA ASN A 350 -16.64 3.75 -20.60
C ASN A 350 -15.97 3.96 -21.97
N CYS A 351 -16.28 3.13 -22.97
CA CYS A 351 -15.73 3.19 -24.34
C CYS A 351 -14.20 3.26 -24.40
N ALA A 352 -13.51 2.73 -23.39
CA ALA A 352 -12.06 2.68 -23.34
C ALA A 352 -11.54 1.47 -24.12
N CYS A 353 -10.43 1.63 -24.83
CA CYS A 353 -9.80 0.51 -25.53
C CYS A 353 -9.37 -0.57 -24.52
N ALA A 354 -9.86 -1.81 -24.69
CA ALA A 354 -9.50 -2.95 -23.83
C ALA A 354 -8.23 -3.68 -24.27
N SER A 355 -7.71 -3.34 -25.45
CA SER A 355 -6.53 -3.97 -26.05
C SER A 355 -5.72 -2.98 -26.88
N THR A 356 -4.47 -3.34 -27.16
CA THR A 356 -3.64 -2.63 -28.13
C THR A 356 -4.19 -2.80 -29.54
N ILE A 357 -3.71 -1.96 -30.48
CA ILE A 357 -4.03 -2.10 -31.92
C ILE A 357 -3.63 -3.48 -32.47
N LYS A 358 -2.69 -4.18 -31.82
CA LYS A 358 -2.26 -5.54 -32.16
C LYS A 358 -2.98 -6.63 -31.36
N SER A 359 -4.18 -6.35 -30.85
CA SER A 359 -5.04 -7.33 -30.17
C SER A 359 -4.43 -7.99 -28.93
N ILE A 360 -3.52 -7.29 -28.24
CA ILE A 360 -3.01 -7.68 -26.93
C ILE A 360 -3.90 -7.06 -25.86
N SER A 361 -4.58 -7.88 -25.06
CA SER A 361 -5.43 -7.41 -23.97
C SER A 361 -4.61 -6.68 -22.89
N PHE A 362 -5.04 -5.49 -22.47
CA PHE A 362 -4.35 -4.74 -21.42
C PHE A 362 -4.41 -5.42 -20.05
N ALA A 363 -5.55 -6.03 -19.69
CA ALA A 363 -5.72 -6.65 -18.38
C ALA A 363 -5.13 -8.08 -18.30
N MET A 364 -5.24 -8.85 -19.40
CA MET A 364 -4.83 -10.25 -19.40
C MET A 364 -3.45 -10.47 -20.02
N GLY A 365 -2.90 -9.50 -20.75
CA GLY A 365 -1.71 -9.68 -21.58
C GLY A 365 -1.87 -10.69 -22.73
N SER A 366 -3.06 -11.29 -22.88
CA SER A 366 -3.33 -12.30 -23.90
C SER A 366 -3.43 -11.66 -25.28
N GLU A 367 -2.67 -12.20 -26.23
CA GLU A 367 -2.83 -11.88 -27.66
C GLU A 367 -4.00 -12.70 -28.23
N SER A 368 -4.89 -12.04 -28.98
CA SER A 368 -5.98 -12.68 -29.70
C SER A 368 -5.74 -12.49 -31.20
N VAL A 369 -5.68 -13.57 -31.97
CA VAL A 369 -5.47 -13.48 -33.43
C VAL A 369 -6.66 -14.10 -34.12
N SER A 370 -7.40 -13.30 -34.88
CA SER A 370 -8.48 -13.82 -35.71
C SER A 370 -7.92 -14.21 -37.08
N HIS A 371 -8.13 -15.46 -37.48
CA HIS A 371 -7.74 -15.97 -38.79
C HIS A 371 -9.00 -16.44 -39.52
N THR A 372 -9.24 -15.86 -40.70
CA THR A 372 -10.28 -16.30 -41.62
C THR A 372 -9.75 -17.52 -42.38
N ASP A 373 -10.26 -18.71 -42.07
CA ASP A 373 -9.76 -19.91 -42.74
C ASP A 373 -10.29 -20.01 -44.17
N PHE A 374 -11.55 -19.62 -44.41
CA PHE A 374 -12.11 -19.54 -45.76
C PHE A 374 -13.26 -18.53 -45.87
N SER A 375 -13.43 -17.98 -47.07
CA SER A 375 -14.53 -17.11 -47.47
C SER A 375 -15.13 -17.65 -48.77
N LEU A 376 -16.42 -17.98 -48.75
CA LEU A 376 -17.16 -18.47 -49.92
C LEU A 376 -18.03 -17.34 -50.48
N PRO A 377 -17.74 -16.83 -51.70
CA PRO A 377 -18.54 -15.79 -52.32
C PRO A 377 -19.88 -16.35 -52.84
N GLY A 378 -20.94 -15.53 -52.78
CA GLY A 378 -22.26 -15.90 -53.26
C GLY A 378 -23.34 -14.88 -52.87
N PRO A 379 -24.62 -15.12 -53.21
CA PRO A 379 -25.74 -14.27 -52.79
C PRO A 379 -25.90 -14.22 -51.25
N PHE A 380 -25.37 -15.22 -50.55
CA PHE A 380 -25.19 -15.23 -49.09
C PHE A 380 -23.73 -15.63 -48.79
N PRO A 381 -22.81 -14.66 -48.66
CA PRO A 381 -21.41 -14.97 -48.41
C PRO A 381 -21.25 -15.64 -47.04
N ILE A 382 -20.42 -16.69 -46.98
CA ILE A 382 -20.08 -17.38 -45.74
C ILE A 382 -18.61 -17.16 -45.46
N GLU A 383 -18.31 -16.56 -44.32
CA GLU A 383 -16.95 -16.43 -43.79
C GLU A 383 -16.85 -17.24 -42.51
N TRP A 384 -15.80 -18.06 -42.42
CA TRP A 384 -15.48 -18.78 -41.20
C TRP A 384 -14.17 -18.25 -40.62
N THR A 385 -14.28 -17.71 -39.41
CA THR A 385 -13.16 -17.11 -38.68
C THR A 385 -13.05 -17.79 -37.33
N ARG A 386 -11.83 -18.18 -36.97
CA ARG A 386 -11.48 -18.62 -35.61
C ARG A 386 -10.63 -17.55 -34.93
N THR A 387 -10.79 -17.42 -33.61
CA THR A 387 -10.12 -16.42 -32.77
C THR A 387 -9.34 -17.09 -31.64
#